data_AF-A0AAD0YPI7-F1
#
_entry.id   AF-A0AAD0YPI7-F1
#
_cell.length_a   1.000
_cell.length_b   1.000
_cell.length_c   1.000
_cell.angle_alpha   90.00
_cell.angle_beta   90.00
_cell.angle_gamma   90.00
#
_symmetry.space_group_name_H-M   'P 1'
#
loop_
_entity.id
_entity.type
_entity.pdbx_description
1 polymer ?
#
loop_
_entity_poly.entity_id
_entity_poly.type
_entity_poly.pdbx_seq_one_letter_code
_entity_poly.pdbx_strand_id
1 'polypeptide(L)'
;MKDREIINLSKSIFGICLTIGSICLLGGLFKNESFAVAGYLLLLFATPINLLFVITFLIGGLVNRSRLRIYVKAIGILSINIPIAALYSIIGLYLFSDGHW
;
A
#
# COMPACT_ATOMS: atom_id res chain seq x y z
N MET A 1 14.90 -17.30 -1.64
CA MET A 1 13.51 -17.28 -2.14
C MET A 1 13.44 -17.70 -3.60
N LYS A 2 12.54 -18.62 -3.94
CA LYS A 2 12.18 -18.93 -5.33
C LYS A 2 11.47 -17.73 -5.96
N ASP A 3 11.55 -17.61 -7.28
CA ASP A 3 10.95 -16.50 -8.03
C ASP A 3 9.46 -16.31 -7.75
N ARG A 4 8.74 -17.42 -7.63
CA ARG A 4 7.31 -17.43 -7.28
C ARG A 4 7.03 -16.89 -5.88
N GLU A 5 7.92 -17.10 -4.93
CA GLU A 5 7.72 -16.65 -3.54
C GLU A 5 7.81 -15.13 -3.44
N ILE A 6 8.72 -14.50 -4.18
CA ILE A 6 8.89 -13.03 -4.18
C ILE A 6 7.62 -12.36 -4.75
N ILE A 7 7.09 -12.88 -5.86
CA ILE A 7 5.87 -12.37 -6.46
C ILE A 7 4.65 -12.62 -5.56
N ASN A 8 4.52 -13.80 -4.97
CA ASN A 8 3.41 -14.11 -4.06
C ASN A 8 3.45 -13.24 -2.80
N LEU A 9 4.64 -13.01 -2.22
CA LEU A 9 4.79 -12.11 -1.08
C LEU A 9 4.36 -10.68 -1.45
N SER A 10 4.81 -10.17 -2.59
CA SER A 10 4.46 -8.83 -3.07
C SER A 10 2.95 -8.68 -3.28
N LYS A 11 2.30 -9.69 -3.87
CA LYS A 11 0.84 -9.72 -4.04
C LYS A 11 0.08 -9.82 -2.71
N SER A 12 0.61 -10.59 -1.76
CA SER A 12 -0.01 -10.72 -0.43
C SER A 12 0.04 -9.41 0.34
N ILE A 13 1.21 -8.75 0.38
CA ILE A 13 1.37 -7.43 1.00
C ILE A 13 0.45 -6.41 0.33
N PHE A 14 0.40 -6.40 -1.01
CA PHE A 14 -0.53 -5.58 -1.78
C PHE A 14 -2.00 -5.82 -1.38
N GLY A 15 -2.43 -7.09 -1.37
CA GLY A 15 -3.80 -7.45 -1.02
C GLY A 15 -4.20 -7.06 0.40
N ILE A 16 -3.28 -7.22 1.37
CA ILE A 16 -3.51 -6.82 2.77
C ILE A 16 -3.66 -5.30 2.86
N CYS A 17 -2.73 -4.53 2.28
CA CYS A 17 -2.79 -3.06 2.31
C CYS A 17 -4.09 -2.54 1.66
N LEU A 18 -4.45 -3.10 0.50
CA LEU A 18 -5.66 -2.72 -0.23
C LEU A 18 -6.93 -3.03 0.58
N THR A 19 -7.00 -4.21 1.19
CA THR A 19 -8.17 -4.65 1.97
C THR A 19 -8.35 -3.77 3.21
N ILE A 20 -7.28 -3.56 3.99
CA ILE A 20 -7.37 -2.72 5.21
C ILE A 20 -7.67 -1.27 4.82
N GLY A 21 -7.04 -0.74 3.78
CA GLY A 21 -7.32 0.61 3.27
C GLY A 21 -8.78 0.75 2.84
N SER A 22 -9.34 -0.27 2.17
CA SER A 22 -10.73 -0.28 1.73
C SER A 22 -11.69 -0.28 2.92
N ILE A 23 -11.40 -1.07 3.96
CA ILE A 23 -12.18 -1.11 5.20
C ILE A 23 -12.15 0.26 5.90
N CYS A 24 -10.98 0.91 5.97
CA CYS A 24 -10.86 2.25 6.56
C CYS A 24 -11.66 3.29 5.77
N LEU A 25 -11.61 3.23 4.44
CA LEU A 25 -12.37 4.13 3.57
C LEU A 25 -13.88 3.94 3.72
N LEU A 26 -14.35 2.67 3.74
CA LEU A 26 -15.76 2.34 3.97
C LEU A 26 -16.22 2.82 5.35
N GLY A 27 -15.43 2.61 6.40
CA GLY A 27 -15.74 3.12 7.74
C GLY A 27 -15.80 4.65 7.80
N GLY A 28 -14.92 5.33 7.06
CA GLY A 28 -14.98 6.78 6.85
C GLY A 28 -16.29 7.20 6.17
N LEU A 29 -16.77 6.46 5.15
CA LEU A 29 -18.05 6.68 4.48
C LEU A 29 -19.24 6.70 5.45
N PHE A 30 -19.19 5.84 6.46
CA PHE A 30 -20.18 5.78 7.55
C PHE A 30 -19.94 6.82 8.66
N LYS A 31 -19.08 7.83 8.42
CA LYS A 31 -18.70 8.91 9.35
C LYS A 31 -18.19 8.39 10.70
N ASN A 32 -17.56 7.22 10.73
CA ASN A 32 -17.02 6.68 11.96
C ASN A 32 -15.57 7.18 12.14
N GLU A 33 -15.37 8.10 13.08
CA GLU A 33 -14.08 8.75 13.35
C GLU A 33 -12.95 7.74 13.61
N SER A 34 -13.26 6.60 14.25
CA SER A 34 -12.27 5.55 14.54
C SER A 34 -11.63 5.00 13.28
N PHE A 35 -12.39 4.89 12.18
CA PHE A 35 -11.90 4.37 10.91
C PHE A 35 -11.08 5.41 10.14
N ALA A 36 -11.36 6.70 10.34
CA ALA A 36 -10.55 7.77 9.77
C ALA A 36 -9.17 7.84 10.42
N VAL A 37 -9.12 7.74 11.74
CA VAL A 37 -7.87 7.65 12.50
C VAL A 37 -7.10 6.39 12.10
N ALA A 38 -7.77 5.24 11.99
CA ALA A 38 -7.15 4.00 11.51
C ALA A 38 -6.62 4.13 10.08
N GLY A 39 -7.36 4.78 9.17
CA GLY A 39 -6.92 5.05 7.80
C GLY A 39 -5.69 5.96 7.74
N TYR A 40 -5.66 7.01 8.57
CA TYR A 40 -4.49 7.89 8.68
C TYR A 40 -3.26 7.16 9.25
N LEU A 41 -3.43 6.36 10.30
CA LEU A 41 -2.36 5.51 10.85
C LEU A 41 -1.86 4.51 9.80
N LEU A 42 -2.77 3.91 9.04
CA LEU A 42 -2.41 3.00 7.96
C LEU A 42 -1.56 3.70 6.91
N LEU A 43 -1.89 4.92 6.50
CA LEU A 43 -1.04 5.70 5.60
C LEU A 43 0.34 5.99 6.20
N LEU A 44 0.37 6.40 7.47
CA LEU A 44 1.61 6.76 8.18
C LEU A 44 2.58 5.58 8.31
N PHE A 45 2.07 4.35 8.52
CA PHE A 45 2.91 3.16 8.69
C PHE A 45 3.06 2.31 7.42
N ALA A 46 1.99 2.10 6.65
CA ALA A 46 2.04 1.26 5.46
C ALA A 46 2.87 1.89 4.35
N THR A 47 2.88 3.23 4.20
CA THR A 47 3.67 3.90 3.16
C THR A 47 5.19 3.72 3.38
N PRO A 48 5.76 4.00 4.57
CA PRO A 48 7.18 3.71 4.84
C PRO A 48 7.53 2.23 4.72
N ILE A 49 6.66 1.33 5.20
CA ILE A 49 6.90 -0.12 5.12
C ILE A 49 6.93 -0.57 3.66
N ASN A 50 5.98 -0.12 2.84
CA ASN A 50 5.93 -0.44 1.41
C ASN A 50 7.18 0.10 0.68
N LEU A 51 7.64 1.29 1.04
CA LEU A 51 8.88 1.86 0.50
C LEU A 51 10.11 1.03 0.91
N LEU A 52 10.17 0.56 2.15
CA LEU A 52 11.26 -0.29 2.64
C LEU A 52 11.31 -1.64 1.90
N PHE A 53 10.16 -2.24 1.60
CA PHE A 53 10.07 -3.43 0.74
C PHE A 53 10.55 -3.16 -0.69
N VAL A 54 10.17 -2.01 -1.27
CA VAL A 54 10.65 -1.60 -2.60
C VAL A 54 12.17 -1.46 -2.62
N ILE A 55 12.77 -0.79 -1.63
CA ILE A 55 14.24 -0.64 -1.52
C ILE A 55 14.91 -2.01 -1.37
N THR A 56 14.37 -2.88 -0.52
CA THR A 56 14.91 -4.23 -0.29
C THR A 56 14.92 -5.05 -1.59
N PHE A 57 13.82 -5.00 -2.35
CA PHE A 57 13.74 -5.67 -3.65
C PHE A 57 14.62 -5.02 -4.72
N LEU A 58 14.82 -3.70 -4.66
CA LEU A 58 15.71 -2.98 -5.58
C LEU A 58 17.17 -3.42 -5.38
N ILE A 59 17.62 -3.45 -4.13
CA ILE A 59 18.97 -3.93 -3.75
C ILE A 59 19.13 -5.39 -4.14
N GLY A 60 18.16 -6.25 -3.81
CA GLY A 60 18.18 -7.67 -4.18
C GLY A 60 18.22 -7.90 -5.69
N GLY A 61 17.51 -7.09 -6.47
CA GLY A 61 17.51 -7.14 -7.93
C GLY A 61 18.82 -6.66 -8.56
N LEU A 62 19.46 -5.64 -7.99
CA LEU A 62 20.76 -5.13 -8.43
C LEU A 62 21.89 -6.13 -8.20
N VAL A 63 21.89 -6.79 -7.04
CA VAL A 63 22.86 -7.86 -6.71
C VAL A 63 22.67 -9.07 -7.62
N ASN A 64 21.42 -9.43 -7.94
CA ASN A 64 21.08 -10.59 -8.77
C ASN A 64 20.51 -10.20 -10.14
N ARG A 65 21.35 -9.63 -11.01
CA ARG A 65 20.95 -9.17 -12.37
C ARG A 65 20.19 -10.22 -13.19
N SER A 66 20.53 -11.51 -13.07
CA SER A 66 19.83 -12.62 -13.74
C SER A 66 18.32 -12.68 -13.41
N ARG A 67 17.93 -12.21 -12.22
CA ARG A 67 16.54 -12.25 -11.70
C ARG A 67 15.91 -10.85 -11.60
N LEU A 68 16.57 -9.83 -12.15
CA LEU A 68 16.16 -8.42 -12.04
C LEU A 68 14.74 -8.18 -12.57
N ARG A 69 14.34 -8.86 -13.65
CA ARG A 69 12.97 -8.78 -14.20
C ARG A 69 11.89 -9.16 -13.17
N ILE A 70 12.19 -10.06 -12.25
CA ILE A 70 11.24 -10.58 -11.27
C ILE A 70 11.14 -9.63 -10.07
N TYR A 71 12.27 -9.09 -9.63
CA TYR A 71 12.30 -8.02 -8.63
C TYR A 71 11.60 -6.75 -9.14
N VAL A 72 11.81 -6.35 -10.40
CA VAL A 72 11.11 -5.19 -10.99
C VAL A 72 9.59 -5.43 -11.06
N LYS A 73 9.14 -6.64 -11.40
CA LYS A 73 7.71 -6.98 -11.34
C LYS A 73 7.16 -6.88 -9.91
N ALA A 74 7.87 -7.40 -8.92
CA ALA A 74 7.50 -7.33 -7.51
C ALA A 74 7.41 -5.87 -7.01
N ILE A 75 8.40 -5.05 -7.36
CA ILE A 75 8.42 -3.60 -7.08
C ILE A 75 7.23 -2.91 -7.74
N GLY A 76 6.92 -3.23 -9.00
CA GLY A 76 5.77 -2.68 -9.70
C GLY A 76 4.46 -2.97 -8.98
N ILE A 77 4.25 -4.21 -8.51
CA ILE A 77 3.06 -4.60 -7.75
C ILE A 77 2.96 -3.79 -6.44
N LEU A 78 4.05 -3.69 -5.68
CA LEU A 78 4.06 -2.90 -4.44
C LEU A 78 3.89 -1.40 -4.69
N SER A 79 4.42 -0.88 -5.80
CA SER A 79 4.36 0.54 -6.12
C SER A 79 2.93 1.00 -6.42
N ILE A 80 2.04 0.10 -6.88
CA ILE A 80 0.61 0.38 -7.09
C ILE A 80 -0.11 0.72 -5.77
N ASN A 81 0.40 0.27 -4.60
CA ASN A 81 -0.17 0.70 -3.32
C ASN A 81 -0.06 2.21 -3.09
N ILE A 82 0.98 2.88 -3.63
CA ILE A 82 1.22 4.32 -3.42
C ILE A 82 0.14 5.19 -4.07
N PRO A 83 -0.19 5.06 -5.37
CA PRO A 83 -1.28 5.83 -5.97
C PRO A 83 -2.66 5.48 -5.38
N ILE A 84 -2.89 4.22 -4.99
CA ILE A 84 -4.13 3.84 -4.30
C ILE A 84 -4.25 4.54 -2.94
N ALA A 85 -3.17 4.55 -2.15
CA ALA A 85 -3.11 5.26 -0.89
C ALA A 85 -3.38 6.78 -1.07
N ALA A 86 -2.82 7.38 -2.12
CA ALA A 86 -3.09 8.79 -2.47
C ALA A 86 -4.57 9.01 -2.81
N LEU A 87 -5.18 8.13 -3.62
CA LEU A 87 -6.61 8.20 -3.93
C LEU A 87 -7.48 8.09 -2.67
N TYR A 88 -7.20 7.15 -1.78
CA TYR A 88 -7.95 6.99 -0.53
C TYR A 88 -7.79 8.19 0.40
N SER A 89 -6.61 8.82 0.41
CA SER A 89 -6.38 10.05 1.16
C SER A 89 -7.23 11.20 0.63
N ILE A 90 -7.28 11.37 -0.69
CA ILE A 90 -8.09 12.41 -1.35
C ILE A 90 -9.59 12.18 -1.08
N ILE A 91 -10.07 10.93 -1.24
CA ILE A 91 -11.47 10.60 -0.97
C ILE A 91 -11.79 10.86 0.51
N GLY A 92 -10.92 10.44 1.43
CA GLY A 92 -11.06 10.70 2.86
C GLY A 92 -11.15 12.20 3.15
N LEU A 93 -10.22 13.01 2.62
CA LEU A 93 -10.24 14.47 2.79
C LEU A 93 -11.54 15.09 2.29
N TYR A 94 -12.00 14.69 1.10
CA TYR A 94 -13.27 15.17 0.55
C TYR A 94 -14.45 14.82 1.46
N LEU A 95 -14.48 13.59 1.96
CA LEU A 95 -15.55 13.12 2.84
C LEU A 95 -15.60 13.86 4.19
N PHE A 96 -14.44 14.21 4.73
CA PHE A 96 -14.32 15.00 5.98
C PHE A 96 -14.49 16.50 5.76
N SER A 97 -14.24 17.01 4.55
CA SER A 97 -14.38 18.43 4.20
C SER A 97 -15.82 18.82 3.84
N ASP A 98 -16.61 17.93 3.23
CA ASP A 98 -18.02 18.18 2.89
C ASP A 98 -18.99 17.95 4.08
N GLY A 99 -18.49 17.38 5.18
CA GLY A 99 -19.20 17.33 6.45
C GLY A 99 -19.02 18.64 7.20
N HIS A 100 -19.99 19.55 7.12
CA HIS A 100 -20.14 20.63 8.10
C HIS A 100 -20.07 20.02 9.52
N TRP A 101 -19.02 20.37 10.25
CA TRP A 101 -18.94 20.24 11.70
C TRP A 101 -19.73 21.38 12.35
#